data_AF-A0A9N9IZ40-F1
#
_entry.id   AF-A0A9N9IZ40-F1
#
_cell.length_a   1.000
_cell.length_b   1.000
_cell.length_c   1.000
_cell.angle_alpha   90.00
_cell.angle_beta   90.00
_cell.angle_gamma   90.00
#
_symmetry.space_group_name_H-M   'P 1'
#
loop_
_entity.id
_entity.type
_entity.pdbx_description
1 polymer ?
#
loop_
_entity_poly.entity_id
_entity_poly.type
_entity_poly.pdbx_seq_one_letter_code
_entity_poly.pdbx_strand_id
1 'polypeptide(L)'
;MRATHNNQPKFRLEWIPFEDFTEIKQIGNGGFSEIHTAKWTKGTIDGWDWRNKRFNRNKNKTVVLKILKDSQDINSAFLKEVIIDMPYLN
;
A
#
# COMPACT_ATOMS: atom_id res chain seq x y z
N MET A 1 -19.13 20.36 0.81
CA MET A 1 -19.71 19.04 0.45
C MET A 1 -20.13 18.34 1.74
N ARG A 2 -21.41 17.99 1.89
CA ARG A 2 -21.92 17.16 3.00
C ARG A 2 -22.08 15.73 2.48
N ALA A 3 -21.44 14.78 3.13
CA ALA A 3 -21.61 13.36 2.82
C ALA A 3 -22.60 12.75 3.81
N THR A 4 -23.73 12.27 3.29
CA THR A 4 -24.72 11.48 4.03
C THR A 4 -24.25 10.04 4.21
N HIS A 5 -24.81 9.42 5.25
CA HIS A 5 -24.70 8.01 5.64
C HIS A 5 -24.60 7.05 4.43
N ASN A 6 -23.63 6.13 4.48
CA ASN A 6 -23.23 5.13 3.45
C ASN A 6 -21.96 5.47 2.63
N ASN A 7 -20.91 5.95 3.31
CA ASN A 7 -19.57 6.16 2.74
C ASN A 7 -18.55 5.16 3.29
N GLN A 8 -18.55 3.91 2.82
CA GLN A 8 -17.33 3.11 2.87
C GLN A 8 -16.52 3.35 1.59
N PRO A 9 -15.43 4.14 1.63
CA PRO A 9 -14.55 4.24 0.47
C PRO A 9 -13.94 2.85 0.23
N LYS A 10 -14.37 2.18 -0.84
CA LYS A 10 -14.00 0.80 -1.15
C LYS A 10 -12.51 0.62 -1.46
N PHE A 11 -11.77 1.69 -1.76
CA PHE A 11 -10.32 1.64 -1.93
C PHE A 11 -9.72 2.98 -1.48
N ARG A 12 -8.88 2.96 -0.43
CA ARG A 12 -8.08 4.13 -0.03
C ARG A 12 -6.62 3.80 -0.27
N LEU A 13 -5.97 4.57 -1.14
CA LEU A 13 -4.50 4.60 -1.21
C LEU A 13 -3.98 5.10 0.13
N GLU A 14 -3.12 4.31 0.76
CA GLU A 14 -2.47 4.63 2.02
C GLU A 14 -0.97 4.74 1.78
N TRP A 15 -0.38 5.85 2.19
CA TRP A 15 1.06 5.97 2.25
C TRP A 15 1.58 5.29 3.51
N ILE A 16 2.49 4.33 3.36
CA ILE A 16 3.01 3.50 4.45
C ILE A 16 4.52 3.76 4.57
N PRO A 17 5.01 4.24 5.72
CA PRO A 17 6.43 4.33 6.01
C PRO A 17 7.13 2.97 5.84
N PHE A 18 8.27 2.94 5.17
CA PHE A 18 9.02 1.69 4.96
C PHE A 18 9.45 1.01 6.28
N GLU A 19 9.70 1.81 7.32
CA GLU A 19 10.00 1.36 8.69
C GLU A 19 8.87 0.56 9.37
N ASP A 20 7.64 0.60 8.86
CA ASP A 20 6.52 -0.20 9.39
C ASP A 20 6.58 -1.68 8.95
N PHE A 21 7.50 -2.00 8.03
CA PHE A 21 7.75 -3.35 7.56
C PHE A 21 8.94 -3.98 8.29
N THR A 22 8.77 -5.25 8.66
CA THR A 22 9.76 -6.07 9.36
C THR A 22 9.88 -7.41 8.67
N GLU A 23 10.89 -8.20 9.04
CA GLU A 23 11.08 -9.56 8.49
C GLU A 23 11.13 -9.55 6.94
N ILE A 24 11.76 -8.53 6.36
CA ILE A 24 11.84 -8.33 4.91
C ILE A 24 12.79 -9.37 4.32
N LYS A 25 12.30 -10.16 3.36
CA LYS A 25 13.05 -11.23 2.69
C LYS A 25 12.79 -11.19 1.19
N GLN A 26 13.87 -11.11 0.41
CA GLN A 26 13.79 -11.21 -1.03
C GLN A 26 13.35 -12.62 -1.46
N ILE A 27 12.39 -12.68 -2.37
CA ILE A 27 11.86 -13.93 -2.95
C ILE A 27 11.99 -13.99 -4.47
N GLY A 28 12.37 -12.88 -5.12
CA GLY A 28 12.58 -12.88 -6.56
C GLY A 28 13.16 -11.58 -7.10
N ASN A 29 13.58 -11.63 -8.35
CA ASN A 29 14.06 -10.51 -9.14
C ASN A 29 13.28 -10.46 -10.45
N GLY A 30 12.69 -9.31 -10.75
CA GLY A 30 12.20 -8.96 -12.07
C GLY A 30 13.23 -8.13 -12.84
N GLY A 31 12.88 -7.77 -14.08
CA GLY A 31 13.72 -6.90 -14.92
C GLY A 31 13.95 -5.52 -14.30
N PHE A 32 12.90 -4.91 -13.72
CA PHE A 32 12.93 -3.55 -13.17
C PHE A 32 12.69 -3.48 -11.66
N SER A 33 12.54 -4.63 -10.99
CA SER A 33 12.17 -4.67 -9.58
C SER A 33 12.72 -5.88 -8.85
N GLU A 34 12.72 -5.79 -7.53
CA GLU A 34 12.91 -6.90 -6.61
C GLU A 34 11.60 -7.19 -5.90
N ILE A 35 11.31 -8.47 -5.71
CA ILE A 35 10.11 -8.92 -5.02
C ILE A 35 10.53 -9.45 -3.65
N HIS A 36 9.94 -8.87 -2.62
CA HIS A 36 10.20 -9.21 -1.22
C HIS A 36 8.91 -9.62 -0.53
N THR A 37 8.98 -10.53 0.43
CA THR A 37 7.94 -10.71 1.45
C THR A 37 8.31 -9.87 2.67
N ALA A 38 7.31 -9.31 3.35
CA ALA A 38 7.52 -8.60 4.59
C ALA A 38 6.32 -8.75 5.53
N LYS A 39 6.54 -8.48 6.82
CA LYS A 39 5.50 -8.33 7.82
C LYS A 39 5.22 -6.85 8.06
N TRP A 40 4.03 -6.41 7.68
CA TRP A 40 3.51 -5.08 7.99
C TRP A 40 2.92 -5.07 9.40
N THR A 41 3.61 -4.43 10.34
CA THR A 41 3.27 -4.47 11.76
C THR A 41 1.99 -3.69 12.07
N LYS A 42 1.82 -2.50 11.47
CA LYS A 42 0.62 -1.68 11.63
C LYS A 42 -0.60 -2.30 10.93
N GLY A 43 -0.39 -2.98 9.81
CA GLY A 43 -1.43 -3.69 9.07
C GLY A 43 -2.50 -2.79 8.45
N THR A 44 -3.46 -3.42 7.77
CA THR A 44 -4.47 -2.74 6.94
C THR A 44 -5.50 -1.99 7.77
N ILE A 45 -5.98 -0.85 7.27
CA ILE A 45 -7.15 -0.17 7.82
C ILE A 45 -8.39 -1.03 7.56
N ASP A 46 -9.11 -1.38 8.63
CA ASP A 46 -10.33 -2.19 8.60
C ASP A 46 -11.60 -1.31 8.76
N GLY A 47 -11.45 -0.12 9.32
CA GLY A 47 -12.57 0.81 9.48
C GLY A 47 -12.21 2.06 10.26
N TRP A 48 -13.20 2.93 10.46
CA TRP A 48 -13.08 4.12 11.30
C TRP A 48 -13.91 3.94 12.57
N ASP A 49 -13.25 4.04 13.73
CA ASP A 49 -13.90 4.07 15.03
C ASP A 49 -14.34 5.50 15.34
N TRP A 50 -15.65 5.75 15.24
CA TRP A 50 -16.23 7.08 15.47
C TRP A 50 -16.15 7.53 16.93
N ARG A 51 -16.11 6.58 17.88
CA ARG A 51 -16.05 6.86 19.32
C ARG A 51 -14.66 7.31 19.73
N ASN A 52 -13.64 6.59 19.28
CA ASN A 52 -12.25 6.88 19.60
C ASN A 52 -11.57 7.80 18.56
N LYS A 53 -12.30 8.19 17.50
CA LYS A 53 -11.83 9.04 16.40
C LYS A 53 -10.50 8.57 15.81
N ARG A 54 -10.39 7.27 15.55
CA ARG A 54 -9.16 6.64 15.02
C ARG A 54 -9.49 5.53 14.03
N PHE A 55 -8.52 5.21 13.16
CA PHE A 55 -8.63 4.05 12.29
C PHE A 55 -8.40 2.76 13.07
N ASN A 56 -9.30 1.78 12.89
CA ASN A 56 -9.06 0.41 13.30
C ASN A 56 -8.13 -0.26 12.30
N ARG A 57 -7.17 -1.04 12.80
CA ARG A 57 -6.20 -1.73 11.97
C ARG A 57 -6.15 -3.22 12.28
N ASN A 58 -6.10 -4.02 11.23
CA ASN A 58 -5.83 -5.44 11.30
C ASN A 58 -4.31 -5.65 11.20
N LYS A 59 -3.65 -5.66 12.36
CA LYS A 59 -2.19 -5.66 12.52
C LYS A 59 -1.53 -6.95 12.01
N ASN A 60 -0.20 -6.91 11.86
CA ASN A 60 0.65 -8.06 11.55
C ASN A 60 0.23 -8.80 10.28
N LYS A 61 0.28 -8.11 9.14
CA LYS A 61 -0.03 -8.70 7.83
C LYS A 61 1.25 -9.09 7.11
N THR A 62 1.29 -10.31 6.58
CA THR A 62 2.28 -10.68 5.58
C THR A 62 1.87 -10.06 4.25
N VAL A 63 2.79 -9.33 3.63
CA VAL A 63 2.58 -8.62 2.37
C VAL A 63 3.72 -8.92 1.40
N VAL A 64 3.47 -8.64 0.13
CA VAL A 64 4.51 -8.61 -0.91
C VAL A 64 4.88 -7.15 -1.16
N LEU A 65 6.19 -6.86 -1.11
CA LEU A 65 6.76 -5.58 -1.51
C LEU A 65 7.41 -5.75 -2.88
N LYS A 66 6.99 -4.92 -3.84
CA LYS A 66 7.66 -4.77 -5.13
C LYS A 66 8.53 -3.51 -5.05
N ILE A 67 9.83 -3.70 -4.90
CA ILE A 67 10.81 -2.61 -4.76
C ILE A 67 11.38 -2.35 -6.15
N LEU A 68 11.14 -1.15 -6.68
CA LEU A 68 11.62 -0.76 -8.00
C LEU A 68 13.11 -0.38 -7.94
N LYS A 69 13.90 -0.83 -8.91
CA LYS A 69 15.32 -0.48 -9.05
C LYS A 69 15.45 0.93 -9.64
N ASP A 70 16.52 1.65 -9.30
CA ASP A 70 16.86 2.97 -9.87
C ASP A 70 15.78 4.05 -9.76
N SER A 71 15.13 4.15 -8.59
CA SER A 71 14.07 5.14 -8.29
C SER A 71 14.52 6.60 -8.25
N GLN A 72 15.76 6.90 -8.61
CA GLN A 72 16.28 8.28 -8.69
C GLN A 72 15.75 9.02 -9.93
N ASP A 73 15.33 8.29 -10.98
CA ASP A 73 14.77 8.84 -12.22
C ASP A 73 13.30 8.41 -12.42
N ILE A 74 12.42 8.83 -11.49
CA ILE A 74 10.97 8.61 -11.63
C ILE A 74 10.46 9.36 -12.87
N ASN A 75 10.34 8.68 -14.00
CA ASN A 75 9.82 9.23 -15.25
C ASN A 75 8.36 8.79 -15.49
N SER A 76 7.70 9.30 -16.53
CA SER A 76 6.29 8.99 -16.81
C SER A 76 6.02 7.50 -17.11
N ALA A 77 7.04 6.71 -17.48
CA ALA A 77 6.91 5.26 -17.63
C ALA A 77 6.74 4.56 -16.27
N PHE A 78 7.35 5.09 -15.20
CA PHE A 78 7.17 4.61 -13.82
C PHE A 78 5.71 4.71 -13.36
N LEU A 79 5.05 5.85 -13.61
CA LEU A 79 3.66 6.06 -13.20
C LEU A 79 2.70 5.17 -14.00
N LYS A 80 3.01 4.84 -15.25
CA LYS A 80 2.20 3.93 -16.07
C LYS A 80 2.11 2.53 -15.47
N GLU A 81 3.21 1.99 -14.93
CA GLU A 81 3.19 0.64 -14.34
C GLU A 81 2.29 0.58 -13.09
N VAL A 82 2.36 1.60 -12.22
CA VAL A 82 1.48 1.70 -11.04
C VAL A 82 0.00 1.83 -11.43
N ILE A 83 -0.30 2.57 -12.50
CA ILE A 83 -1.66 2.76 -13.01
C ILE A 83 -2.18 1.48 -13.68
N ILE A 84 -1.34 0.75 -14.43
CA ILE A 84 -1.72 -0.54 -15.05
C ILE A 84 -2.07 -1.59 -13.99
N ASP A 85 -1.26 -1.69 -12.93
CA ASP A 85 -1.51 -2.61 -11.81
C ASP A 85 -2.71 -2.17 -10.94
N MET A 86 -3.21 -0.94 -11.11
CA MET A 86 -4.43 -0.42 -10.48
C MET A 86 -5.48 0.02 -11.51
N PRO A 87 -6.14 -0.92 -12.22
CA PRO A 87 -7.04 -0.61 -13.35
C PRO A 87 -8.31 0.18 -12.97
N TYR A 88 -8.48 0.53 -11.70
CA TYR A 88 -9.64 1.27 -11.16
C TYR A 88 -9.34 2.72 -10.77
N LEU A 89 -8.11 3.23 -11.00
CA LEU A 89 -7.80 4.66 -10.87
C LEU A 89 -7.91 5.35 -12.24
N ASN A 90 -9.13 5.72 -12.64
CA ASN A 90 -9.40 6.65 -13.73
C ASN A 90 -10.39 7.73 -13.25
#